data_AF-A0A7X2MJ43-F1
#
_entry.id   AF-A0A7X2MJ43-F1
#
_cell.length_a   1.000
_cell.length_b   1.000
_cell.length_c   1.000
_cell.angle_alpha   90.00
_cell.angle_beta   90.00
_cell.angle_gamma   90.00
#
_symmetry.space_group_name_H-M   'P 1'
#
loop_
_entity.id
_entity.type
_entity.pdbx_description
1 polymer ?
#
loop_
_entity_poly.entity_id
_entity_poly.type
_entity_poly.pdbx_seq_one_letter_code
_entity_poly.pdbx_strand_id
1 'polypeptide(L)' 'MVKKSALHVMRYLLSFISSLILMTCAGYYIFFFDWNVTVMGKVINGVLIIFSVIVSLGFFWAAEKIREIY' A
#
# COMPACT_ATOMS: atom_id res chain seq x y z
N MET A 1 3.26 30.07 3.49
CA MET A 1 1.97 29.34 3.58
C MET A 1 1.86 28.19 2.57
N VAL A 2 2.18 28.39 1.29
CA VAL A 2 2.08 27.36 0.22
C VAL A 2 2.86 26.07 0.53
N LYS A 3 4.11 26.17 1.03
CA LYS A 3 4.94 24.99 1.37
C LYS A 3 4.28 24.07 2.41
N LYS A 4 3.65 24.64 3.45
CA LYS A 4 3.00 23.86 4.52
C LYS A 4 1.71 23.19 4.02
N SER A 5 0.94 23.89 3.19
CA SER A 5 -0.24 23.34 2.53
C SER A 5 0.12 22.20 1.57
N ALA A 6 1.18 22.36 0.76
CA ALA A 6 1.66 21.31 -0.15
C ALA A 6 2.10 20.04 0.61
N LEU A 7 2.80 20.18 1.73
CA LEU A 7 3.18 19.04 2.58
C LEU A 7 1.97 18.32 3.18
N HIS A 8 0.92 19.07 3.55
CA HIS A 8 -0.34 18.50 4.01
C HIS A 8 -1.01 17.65 2.92
N VAL A 9 -1.14 18.20 1.70
CA VAL A 9 -1.72 17.48 0.56
C VAL A 9 -0.90 16.22 0.25
N MET A 10 0.42 16.34 0.27
CA MET A 10 1.32 15.22 0.01
C MET A 10 1.17 14.10 1.05
N ARG A 11 1.08 14.44 2.35
CA ARG A 11 0.79 13.47 3.41
C ARG A 11 -0.50 12.71 3.14
N TYR A 12 -1.61 13.41 2.86
CA TYR A 12 -2.89 12.76 2.57
C TYR A 12 -2.82 11.89 1.33
N LEU A 13 -2.14 12.34 0.27
CA LEU A 13 -1.94 11.57 -0.94
C LEU A 13 -1.19 10.26 -0.68
N LEU A 14 -0.09 10.31 0.08
CA LEU A 14 0.68 9.11 0.40
C LEU A 14 -0.11 8.13 1.28
N SER A 15 -0.81 8.62 2.30
CA SER A 15 -1.69 7.77 3.13
C SER A 15 -2.83 7.16 2.31
N PHE A 16 -3.38 7.90 1.35
CA PHE A 16 -4.43 7.42 0.46
C PHE A 16 -3.92 6.34 -0.52
N ILE A 17 -2.72 6.52 -1.10
CA ILE A 17 -2.08 5.50 -1.94
C ILE A 17 -1.81 4.23 -1.12
N SER A 18 -1.29 4.37 0.10
CA SER A 18 -1.06 3.24 1.00
C SER A 18 -2.36 2.45 1.26
N SER A 19 -3.46 3.13 1.60
CA SER A 19 -4.74 2.48 1.86
C SER A 19 -5.31 1.80 0.60
N LEU A 20 -5.19 2.43 -0.56
CA LEU A 20 -5.59 1.83 -1.83
C LEU A 20 -4.83 0.54 -2.15
N ILE A 21 -3.51 0.52 -1.92
CA ILE A 21 -2.70 -0.68 -2.13
C ILE A 21 -3.16 -1.80 -1.19
N LEU A 22 -3.36 -1.51 0.11
CA LEU A 22 -3.85 -2.52 1.07
C LEU A 22 -5.23 -3.05 0.68
N MET A 23 -6.15 -2.16 0.32
CA MET A 23 -7.50 -2.53 -0.11
C MET A 23 -7.46 -3.41 -1.35
N THR A 24 -6.58 -3.10 -2.30
CA THR A 24 -6.41 -3.88 -3.53
C THR A 24 -5.82 -5.26 -3.24
N CYS A 25 -4.81 -5.35 -2.36
CA CYS A 25 -4.25 -6.63 -1.94
C CYS A 25 -5.28 -7.51 -1.20
N ALA A 26 -6.04 -6.92 -0.28
CA ALA A 26 -7.10 -7.61 0.46
C ALA A 26 -8.22 -8.05 -0.49
N GLY A 27 -8.66 -7.16 -1.38
CA GLY A 27 -9.67 -7.46 -2.38
C GLY A 27 -9.23 -8.56 -3.35
N TYR A 28 -7.99 -8.52 -3.84
CA TYR A 28 -7.42 -9.58 -4.66
C TYR A 28 -7.44 -10.93 -3.92
N TYR A 29 -6.98 -10.94 -2.67
CA TYR A 29 -6.94 -12.17 -1.87
C TYR A 29 -8.34 -12.76 -1.61
N ILE A 30 -9.33 -11.92 -1.30
CA ILE A 30 -10.68 -12.37 -0.93
C ILE A 30 -11.51 -12.75 -2.15
N PHE A 31 -11.48 -11.92 -3.21
CA PHE A 31 -12.42 -12.06 -4.33
C PHE A 31 -11.83 -12.76 -5.57
N PHE A 32 -10.51 -12.72 -5.75
CA PHE A 32 -9.88 -13.14 -7.01
C PHE A 32 -8.80 -14.22 -6.86
N PHE A 33 -8.32 -14.50 -5.65
CA PHE A 33 -7.28 -15.48 -5.43
C PHE A 33 -7.81 -16.89 -5.69
N ASP A 34 -7.40 -17.46 -6.81
CA ASP A 34 -7.73 -18.83 -7.17
C ASP A 34 -6.84 -19.83 -6.42
N TRP A 35 -7.47 -20.59 -5.52
CA TRP A 35 -6.81 -21.67 -4.77
C TRP A 35 -6.64 -22.95 -5.58
N ASN A 36 -7.14 -23.03 -6.80
CA ASN A 36 -7.02 -24.20 -7.67
C ASN A 36 -5.81 -24.14 -8.62
N VAL A 37 -4.99 -23.08 -8.56
CA VAL A 37 -3.74 -22.99 -9.32
C VAL A 37 -2.65 -23.91 -8.75
N THR A 38 -1.57 -24.10 -9.53
CA THR A 38 -0.40 -24.88 -9.08
C THR A 38 0.20 -24.31 -7.80
N VAL A 39 0.90 -25.15 -7.03
CA VAL A 39 1.59 -24.73 -5.79
C VAL A 39 2.51 -23.54 -6.05
N MET A 40 3.25 -23.56 -7.16
CA MET A 40 4.12 -22.45 -7.57
C MET A 40 3.33 -21.16 -7.82
N GLY A 41 2.15 -21.24 -8.47
CA GLY A 41 1.27 -20.10 -8.67
C GLY A 41 0.76 -19.48 -7.37
N LYS A 42 0.40 -20.32 -6.39
CA LYS A 42 0.00 -19.85 -5.05
C LYS A 42 1.13 -19.08 -4.36
N VAL A 43 2.34 -19.62 -4.41
CA VAL A 43 3.53 -19.01 -3.80
C VAL A 43 3.84 -17.66 -4.46
N ILE A 44 3.85 -17.58 -5.80
CA ILE A 44 4.11 -16.33 -6.52
C ILE A 44 3.09 -15.26 -6.15
N ASN A 45 1.78 -15.60 -6.17
CA ASN A 45 0.74 -14.66 -5.79
C ASN A 45 0.88 -14.20 -4.33
N GLY A 46 1.18 -15.12 -3.41
CA GLY A 46 1.43 -14.79 -2.00
C GLY A 46 2.61 -13.84 -1.81
N VAL A 47 3.74 -14.10 -2.49
CA VAL A 47 4.92 -13.23 -2.45
C VAL A 47 4.61 -11.84 -3.00
N LEU A 48 3.87 -11.75 -4.11
CA LEU A 48 3.46 -10.45 -4.67
C LEU A 48 2.57 -9.65 -3.73
N ILE A 49 1.64 -10.30 -3.03
CA ILE A 49 0.81 -9.65 -2.00
C ILE A 49 1.69 -9.13 -0.87
N ILE A 50 2.60 -9.96 -0.34
CA ILE A 50 3.50 -9.56 0.76
C ILE A 50 4.36 -8.35 0.34
N PHE A 51 4.98 -8.39 -0.84
CA PHE A 51 5.76 -7.27 -1.35
C PHE A 51 4.93 -5.99 -1.48
N SER A 52 3.70 -6.11 -1.99
CA SER A 52 2.79 -4.97 -2.14
C SER A 52 2.38 -4.38 -0.80
N VAL A 53 2.16 -5.21 0.22
CA VAL A 53 1.91 -4.77 1.60
C VAL A 53 3.12 -4.03 2.17
N ILE A 54 4.33 -4.53 1.96
CA ILE A 54 5.57 -3.84 2.39
C ILE A 54 5.68 -2.46 1.72
N VAL A 55 5.42 -2.38 0.42
CA VAL A 55 5.41 -1.11 -0.32
C VAL A 55 4.35 -0.16 0.25
N SER A 56 3.15 -0.66 0.54
CA SER A 56 2.10 0.15 1.18
C SER A 56 2.53 0.73 2.52
N LEU A 57 3.16 -0.07 3.38
CA LEU A 57 3.70 0.40 4.66
C LEU A 57 4.78 1.46 4.44
N GLY A 58 5.60 1.32 3.39
CA GLY A 58 6.58 2.34 3.00
C GLY A 58 5.95 3.69 2.67
N PHE A 59 4.84 3.70 1.91
CA PHE A 59 4.09 4.93 1.64
C PHE A 59 3.49 5.54 2.92
N PHE A 60 2.95 4.71 3.81
CA PHE A 60 2.41 5.17 5.08
C PHE A 60 3.50 5.80 5.98
N TRP A 61 4.65 5.15 6.09
CA TRP A 61 5.82 5.69 6.81
C TRP A 61 6.35 6.98 6.21
N ALA A 62 6.40 7.09 4.89
CA ALA A 62 6.76 8.35 4.25
C ALA A 62 5.73 9.46 4.56
N ALA A 63 4.43 9.15 4.62
CA ALA A 63 3.40 10.11 5.03
C ALA A 63 3.55 10.56 6.49
N GLU A 64 3.85 9.62 7.39
CA GLU A 64 4.08 9.91 8.82
C GLU A 64 5.35 10.72 9.04
N LYS A 65 6.42 10.44 8.29
CA LYS A 65 7.64 11.25 8.34
C LYS A 65 7.39 12.69 7.91
N ILE A 66 6.51 12.93 6.93
CA ILE A 66 6.09 14.29 6.56
C ILE A 66 5.34 14.97 7.71
N ARG A 67 4.54 14.22 8.49
CA ARG A 67 3.84 14.73 9.68
C ARG A 67 4.81 15.22 10.76
N GLU A 68 5.91 14.52 10.96
CA GLU A 68 6.92 14.87 11.98
C GLU A 68 7.76 16.10 11.61
N ILE A 69 7.88 16.42 10.31
CA ILE A 69 8.69 17.53 9.82
C ILE A 69 7.98 18.90 9.97
N TYR A 70 6.64 18.93 10.06
CA TYR A 70 5.85 20.17 10.04
C TYR A 70 5.25 20.53 11.40
#